data_AF-A0AAW6K446-F1
#
_entry.id   AF-A0AAW6K446-F1
#
_cell.length_a   1.000
_cell.length_b   1.000
_cell.length_c   1.000
_cell.angle_alpha   90.00
_cell.angle_beta   90.00
_cell.angle_gamma   90.00
#
_symmetry.space_group_name_H-M   'P 1'
#
loop_
_entity.id
_entity.type
_entity.pdbx_description
1 polymer ?
#
loop_
_entity_poly.entity_id
_entity_poly.type
_entity_poly.pdbx_seq_one_letter_code
_entity_poly.pdbx_strand_id
1 'polypeptide(L)'
;MAIVKHIKSRNANYSAAINYLLFEHDEKTGKKIVDESGRSILRKEFYMYGLNCDPMSFDKECELTNAHFHKNKKREDIKSHHYIISYDPADVD
;
A
#
# COMPACT_ATOMS: atom_id res chain seq x y z
N MET A 1 21.56 7.94 -3.68
CA MET A 1 21.07 7.51 -5.01
C MET A 1 19.65 7.04 -4.82
N ALA A 2 18.73 7.35 -5.74
CA ALA A 2 17.38 6.81 -5.65
C ALA A 2 17.33 5.41 -6.27
N ILE A 3 16.69 4.45 -5.60
CA ILE A 3 16.42 3.12 -6.16
C ILE A 3 14.92 2.84 -6.23
N VAL A 4 14.50 2.03 -7.21
CA VAL A 4 13.11 1.59 -7.33
C VAL A 4 13.01 0.17 -6.79
N LYS A 5 12.35 0.02 -5.63
CA LYS A 5 11.99 -1.28 -5.07
C LYS A 5 10.67 -1.75 -5.65
N HIS A 6 10.61 -3.00 -6.07
CA HIS A 6 9.37 -3.64 -6.54
C HIS A 6 8.88 -4.70 -5.54
N ILE A 7 7.64 -4.55 -5.06
CA ILE A 7 6.99 -5.50 -4.16
C ILE A 7 5.77 -6.07 -4.87
N LYS A 8 5.82 -7.37 -5.16
CA LYS A 8 4.66 -8.12 -5.70
C LYS A 8 3.79 -8.59 -4.54
N SER A 9 2.48 -8.35 -4.63
CA SER A 9 1.49 -8.76 -3.65
C SER A 9 0.34 -9.52 -4.32
N ARG A 10 -0.12 -10.59 -3.67
CA ARG A 10 -1.34 -11.33 -4.04
C ARG A 10 -2.44 -11.16 -2.98
N ASN A 11 -2.44 -10.01 -2.32
CA ASN A 11 -3.39 -9.70 -1.26
C ASN A 11 -4.71 -9.19 -1.85
N ALA A 12 -5.82 -9.84 -1.50
CA ALA A 12 -7.17 -9.43 -1.87
C ALA A 12 -7.68 -8.23 -1.05
N ASN A 13 -7.06 -7.97 0.09
CA ASN A 13 -7.39 -6.82 0.92
C ASN A 13 -6.67 -5.57 0.36
N TYR A 14 -7.37 -4.87 -0.53
CA TYR A 14 -6.86 -3.64 -1.16
C TYR A 14 -6.65 -2.51 -0.13
N SER A 15 -7.43 -2.49 0.96
CA SER A 15 -7.27 -1.52 2.06
C SER A 15 -5.92 -1.67 2.76
N ALA A 16 -5.27 -2.84 2.71
CA ALA A 16 -3.95 -3.05 3.31
C ALA A 16 -2.87 -2.15 2.69
N ALA A 17 -2.97 -1.85 1.38
CA ALA A 17 -2.03 -0.97 0.70
C ALA A 17 -2.18 0.47 1.19
N ILE A 18 -3.42 0.99 1.23
CA ILE A 18 -3.71 2.34 1.73
C ILE A 18 -3.24 2.48 3.18
N ASN A 19 -3.56 1.49 4.03
CA ASN A 19 -3.15 1.51 5.43
C ASN A 19 -1.62 1.59 5.60
N TYR A 20 -0.86 0.83 4.81
CA TYR A 20 0.60 0.85 4.87
C TYR A 20 1.20 2.21 4.45
N LEU A 21 0.56 2.88 3.49
CA LEU A 21 0.97 4.20 3.01
C LEU A 21 0.57 5.32 3.98
N LEU A 22 -0.58 5.21 4.63
CA LEU A 22 -1.09 6.23 5.55
C LEU A 22 -0.39 6.21 6.91
N PHE A 23 -0.12 5.02 7.45
CA PHE A 23 0.35 4.88 8.84
C PHE A 23 1.85 4.59 8.91
N GLU A 24 2.44 4.94 10.05
CA GLU A 24 3.82 4.61 10.37
C GLU A 24 3.95 3.11 10.67
N HIS A 25 5.04 2.52 10.17
CA HIS A 25 5.42 1.13 10.41
C HIS A 25 6.88 1.09 10.82
N ASP A 26 7.20 0.22 11.77
CA ASP A 26 8.58 -0.10 12.10
C ASP A 26 9.25 -0.76 10.90
N GLU A 27 10.34 -0.17 10.40
CA GLU A 27 10.97 -0.56 9.13
C GLU A 27 11.61 -1.95 9.19
N LYS A 28 12.02 -2.40 10.37
CA LYS A 28 12.69 -3.70 10.55
C LYS A 28 11.69 -4.85 10.67
N THR A 29 10.58 -4.63 11.37
CA THR A 29 9.59 -5.66 11.68
C THR A 29 8.35 -5.58 10.79
N GLY A 30 8.14 -4.46 10.09
CA GLY A 30 6.95 -4.17 9.30
C GLY A 30 5.69 -3.92 10.13
N LYS A 31 5.79 -3.90 11.46
CA LYS A 31 4.62 -3.74 12.35
C LYS A 31 4.18 -2.28 12.39
N LYS A 32 2.87 -2.07 12.40
CA LYS A 32 2.29 -0.73 12.51
C LYS A 32 2.63 -0.11 13.87
N ILE A 33 3.05 1.15 13.87
CA ILE A 33 3.32 1.92 15.08
C ILE A 33 2.01 2.52 15.59
N VAL A 34 1.79 2.45 16.91
CA VAL A 34 0.60 2.96 17.58
C VAL A 34 0.98 3.91 18.71
N ASP A 35 0.08 4.84 19.02
CA ASP A 35 0.20 5.73 20.17
C ASP A 35 -0.10 5.01 21.50
N GLU A 36 0.00 5.75 22.61
CA GLU A 36 -0.27 5.24 23.97
C GLU A 36 -1.70 4.70 24.14
N SER A 37 -2.64 5.15 23.31
CA SER A 37 -4.04 4.68 23.28
C SER A 37 -4.27 3.52 22.30
N GLY A 38 -3.22 3.02 21.64
CA GLY A 38 -3.29 1.95 20.65
C GLY A 38 -3.80 2.40 19.27
N ARG A 39 -3.88 3.70 18.99
CA ARG A 39 -4.31 4.22 17.69
C ARG A 39 -3.13 4.29 16.73
N SER A 40 -3.39 4.01 15.46
CA SER A 40 -2.36 4.05 14.42
C SER A 40 -1.88 5.48 14.18
N ILE A 41 -0.55 5.68 14.12
CA ILE A 41 0.05 6.99 13.89
C ILE A 41 0.15 7.24 12.40
N LEU A 42 -0.36 8.39 11.93
CA LEU A 42 -0.23 8.80 10.52
C LEU A 42 1.21 9.19 10.21
N ARG A 43 1.67 8.86 9.00
CA ARG A 43 2.98 9.32 8.52
C ARG A 43 3.03 10.85 8.50
N LYS A 44 4.20 11.40 8.81
CA LYS A 44 4.46 12.83 8.64
C LYS A 44 4.71 13.16 7.17
N GLU A 45 4.29 14.35 6.76
CA GLU A 45 4.56 14.91 5.42
C GLU A 45 4.14 13.99 4.25
N PHE A 46 3.07 13.22 4.42
CA PHE A 46 2.56 12.35 3.37
C PHE A 46 1.66 13.12 2.40
N TYR A 47 1.80 12.83 1.12
CA TYR A 47 0.92 13.28 0.07
C TYR A 47 0.32 12.07 -0.62
N MET A 48 -0.98 12.11 -0.87
CA MET A 48 -1.68 11.01 -1.50
C MET A 48 -2.49 11.52 -2.68
N TYR A 49 -2.31 10.87 -3.82
CA TYR A 49 -2.98 11.21 -5.07
C TYR A 49 -3.40 9.93 -5.79
N GLY A 50 -4.55 10.00 -6.47
CA GLY A 50 -5.19 8.86 -7.13
C GLY A 50 -5.36 9.15 -8.60
N LEU A 51 -5.03 8.17 -9.43
CA LEU A 51 -5.30 8.23 -10.86
C LEU A 51 -6.52 7.37 -11.17
N ASN A 52 -7.58 8.01 -11.67
CA ASN A 52 -8.89 7.40 -11.95
C ASN A 52 -9.70 6.94 -10.73
N CYS A 53 -9.25 7.24 -9.51
CA CYS A 53 -9.99 6.97 -8.27
C CYS A 53 -9.69 8.04 -7.24
N ASP A 54 -10.58 8.22 -6.25
CA ASP A 54 -10.18 8.90 -5.03
C ASP A 54 -9.32 7.95 -4.18
N PRO A 55 -8.15 8.39 -3.66
CA PRO A 55 -7.26 7.51 -2.93
C PRO A 55 -7.86 6.87 -1.68
N MET A 56 -8.78 7.56 -1.00
CA MET A 56 -9.40 7.05 0.22
C MET A 56 -10.48 6.01 -0.08
N SER A 57 -11.03 5.99 -1.30
CA SER A 57 -11.96 4.97 -1.79
C SER A 57 -11.31 3.92 -2.69
N PHE A 58 -9.99 3.94 -2.85
CA PHE A 58 -9.26 3.05 -3.77
C PHE A 58 -9.61 1.58 -3.58
N ASP A 59 -9.76 1.12 -2.34
CA ASP A 59 -10.09 -0.27 -2.05
C ASP A 59 -11.45 -0.67 -2.61
N LYS A 60 -12.47 0.14 -2.34
CA LYS A 60 -13.84 -0.06 -2.81
C LYS A 60 -13.94 0.06 -4.33
N GLU A 61 -13.29 1.06 -4.90
CA GLU A 61 -13.26 1.26 -6.35
C GLU A 61 -12.56 0.10 -7.07
N CYS A 62 -11.48 -0.43 -6.48
CA CYS A 62 -10.80 -1.62 -7.01
C CYS A 62 -11.72 -2.85 -6.95
N GLU A 63 -12.42 -3.08 -5.85
CA GLU A 63 -13.41 -4.16 -5.74
C GLU A 63 -14.51 -4.06 -6.81
N LEU A 64 -15.12 -2.88 -6.96
CA LEU A 64 -16.19 -2.63 -7.92
C LEU A 64 -15.71 -2.81 -9.36
N THR A 65 -14.53 -2.30 -9.68
CA THR A 65 -13.91 -2.44 -11.00
C THR A 65 -13.63 -3.92 -11.32
N ASN A 66 -13.06 -4.66 -10.37
CA ASN A 66 -12.82 -6.09 -10.56
C ASN A 66 -14.11 -6.88 -10.72
N ALA A 67 -15.17 -6.55 -9.98
CA ALA A 67 -16.48 -7.16 -10.13
C ALA A 67 -17.08 -6.89 -11.53
N HIS A 68 -17.03 -5.64 -11.98
CA HIS A 68 -17.55 -5.20 -13.29
C HIS A 68 -16.84 -5.92 -14.45
N PHE A 69 -15.51 -5.99 -14.42
CA PHE A 69 -14.72 -6.64 -15.49
C PHE A 69 -14.47 -8.13 -15.25
N HIS A 70 -15.08 -8.71 -14.21
CA HIS A 70 -14.93 -10.11 -13.85
C HIS A 70 -13.47 -10.55 -13.64
N LYS A 71 -12.62 -9.67 -13.07
CA LYS A 71 -11.20 -9.91 -12.77
C LYS A 71 -10.99 -10.31 -11.30
N ASN A 72 -9.79 -10.82 -11.00
CA ASN A 72 -9.31 -11.09 -9.64
C ASN A 72 -10.25 -11.97 -8.77
N LYS A 73 -10.96 -12.92 -9.38
CA LYS A 73 -11.96 -13.77 -8.70
C LYS A 73 -11.32 -14.83 -7.80
N LYS A 74 -10.14 -15.34 -8.18
CA LYS A 74 -9.37 -16.29 -7.38
C LYS A 74 -8.12 -15.63 -6.85
N ARG A 75 -7.61 -16.11 -5.70
CA ARG A 75 -6.38 -15.61 -5.08
C ARG A 75 -5.17 -15.61 -6.02
N GLU A 76 -5.09 -16.59 -6.92
CA GLU A 76 -4.03 -16.70 -7.94
C GLU A 76 -4.09 -15.64 -9.04
N ASP A 77 -5.29 -15.09 -9.28
CA ASP A 77 -5.50 -14.04 -10.28
C ASP A 77 -5.10 -12.65 -9.76
N ILE A 78 -5.10 -12.48 -8.42
CA ILE A 78 -4.83 -11.19 -7.78
C ILE A 78 -3.38 -10.79 -8.02
N LYS A 79 -3.22 -9.65 -8.69
CA LYS A 79 -1.93 -9.02 -8.97
C LYS A 79 -1.95 -7.60 -8.46
N SER A 80 -1.30 -7.37 -7.34
CA SER A 80 -0.96 -6.03 -6.85
C SER A 80 0.55 -5.84 -6.90
N HIS A 81 0.99 -4.66 -7.30
CA HIS A 81 2.39 -4.29 -7.43
C HIS A 81 2.58 -2.96 -6.74
N HIS A 82 3.46 -2.91 -5.75
CA HIS A 82 3.89 -1.66 -5.13
C HIS A 82 5.29 -1.33 -5.61
N TYR A 83 5.48 -0.07 -6.00
CA TYR A 83 6.79 0.47 -6.36
C TYR A 83 7.13 1.54 -5.33
N ILE A 84 8.30 1.43 -4.71
CA ILE A 84 8.77 2.37 -3.71
C ILE A 84 10.07 2.98 -4.24
N ILE A 85 10.12 4.31 -4.29
CA ILE A 85 11.36 5.03 -4.56
C ILE A 85 12.04 5.26 -3.22
N SER A 86 13.16 4.58 -2.99
CA SER A 86 13.96 4.76 -1.77
C SER A 86 15.19 5.59 -2.04
N TYR A 87 15.51 6.49 -1.11
CA TYR A 87 16.76 7.25 -1.08
C TYR A 87 17.71 6.77 0.02
N ASP A 88 17.32 5.74 0.78
CA ASP A 88 18.15 5.18 1.83
C ASP A 88 19.44 4.60 1.21
N PRO A 89 20.63 5.05 1.62
CA PRO A 89 21.88 4.48 1.14
C PRO A 89 22.01 2.97 1.38
N ALA A 90 21.36 2.42 2.42
CA ALA A 90 21.37 0.98 2.71
C ALA A 90 20.56 0.15 1.70
N ASP A 91 19.70 0.81 0.91
CA ASP A 91 18.90 0.18 -0.14
C ASP A 91 19.62 0.10 -1.48
N VAL A 92 20.82 0.66 -1.58
CA VAL A 92 21.69 0.48 -2.74
C VAL A 92 22.35 -0.91 -2.61
N ASP A 93 21.90 -1.86 -3.42
CA ASP A 93 22.54 -3.18 -3.58
C ASP A 93 24.01 -3.08 -4.03
#